data_AF-A0A3D5SSB3-F1
#
_entry.id   AF-A0A3D5SSB3-F1
#
_cell.length_a   1.000
_cell.length_b   1.000
_cell.length_c   1.000
_cell.angle_alpha   90.00
_cell.angle_beta   90.00
_cell.angle_gamma   90.00
#
_symmetry.space_group_name_H-M   'P 1'
#
loop_
_entity.id
_entity.type
_entity.pdbx_description
1 polymer ?
#
loop_
_entity_poly.entity_id
_entity_poly.type
_entity_poly.pdbx_seq_one_letter_code
_entity_poly.pdbx_strand_id
1 'polypeptide(L)'
;MTEPLWRQLGAPRDVFGRVVYELARWFALAGGAVLVAISAMSVASILSRWLIGRPVLGDFELVQLGCAVSVSAFLPWCQMRRGHVLVDFFTTGLRPRARALLDGAGAALLA
;
A
#
# COMPACT_ATOMS: atom_id res chain seq x y z
N MET A 1 -5.84 -5.78 -29.47
CA MET A 1 -5.96 -6.67 -28.29
C MET A 1 -4.57 -6.89 -27.70
N THR A 2 -3.87 -5.80 -27.41
CA THR A 2 -2.52 -5.80 -26.83
C THR A 2 -2.68 -5.92 -25.32
N GLU A 3 -2.20 -7.02 -24.76
CA GLU A 3 -2.11 -7.23 -23.31
C GLU A 3 -1.60 -5.95 -22.64
N PRO A 4 -2.27 -5.46 -21.57
CA PRO A 4 -1.87 -4.20 -20.96
C PRO A 4 -0.48 -4.36 -20.36
N LEU A 5 0.38 -3.36 -20.57
CA LEU A 5 1.82 -3.39 -20.28
C LEU A 5 2.16 -3.77 -18.82
N TRP A 6 1.22 -3.58 -17.88
CA TRP A 6 1.33 -4.01 -16.48
C TRP A 6 1.34 -5.54 -16.29
N ARG A 7 0.81 -6.34 -17.24
CA ARG A 7 0.95 -7.81 -17.24
C ARG A 7 2.34 -8.29 -17.69
N GLN A 8 3.08 -7.46 -18.43
CA GLN A 8 4.41 -7.83 -18.97
C GLN A 8 5.56 -7.53 -18.00
N LEU A 9 5.33 -6.77 -16.94
CA LEU A 9 6.26 -6.62 -15.82
C LEU A 9 6.20 -7.86 -14.91
N GLY A 10 6.52 -9.01 -15.50
CA GLY A 10 6.62 -10.30 -14.82
C GLY A 10 7.72 -10.30 -13.77
N ALA A 11 7.56 -11.18 -12.78
CA ALA A 11 8.40 -11.35 -11.60
C ALA A 11 9.91 -11.16 -11.88
N PRO A 12 10.65 -10.53 -10.96
CA PRO A 12 12.07 -10.25 -11.12
C PRO A 12 12.86 -11.50 -11.52
N ARG A 13 13.67 -11.40 -12.58
CA ARG A 13 14.43 -12.53 -13.14
C ARG A 13 15.73 -12.80 -12.38
N ASP A 14 16.22 -11.80 -11.68
CA ASP A 14 17.41 -11.77 -10.83
C ASP A 14 17.14 -12.32 -9.42
N VAL A 15 18.16 -12.94 -8.82
CA VAL A 15 18.09 -13.55 -7.48
C VAL A 15 17.78 -12.49 -6.41
N PHE A 16 18.39 -11.31 -6.53
CA PHE A 16 18.16 -10.19 -5.63
C PHE A 16 16.72 -9.69 -5.68
N GLY A 17 16.18 -9.43 -6.88
CA GLY A 17 14.79 -9.02 -7.03
C GLY A 17 13.79 -10.04 -6.50
N ARG A 18 14.09 -11.36 -6.60
CA ARG A 18 13.26 -12.42 -5.99
C ARG A 18 13.23 -12.37 -4.47
N VAL A 19 14.39 -12.13 -3.83
CA VAL A 19 14.46 -11.99 -2.37
C VAL A 19 13.69 -10.76 -1.90
N VAL A 20 13.87 -9.62 -2.58
CA VAL A 20 13.10 -8.40 -2.29
C VAL A 20 11.61 -8.61 -2.52
N TYR A 21 11.22 -9.38 -3.55
CA TYR A 21 9.82 -9.71 -3.85
C TYR A 21 9.16 -10.50 -2.73
N GLU A 22 9.83 -11.55 -2.25
CA GLU A 22 9.30 -12.38 -1.17
C GLU A 22 9.22 -11.58 0.14
N LEU A 23 10.25 -10.79 0.48
CA LEU A 23 10.21 -9.89 1.63
C LEU A 23 9.06 -8.88 1.53
N ALA A 24 8.92 -8.20 0.40
CA ALA A 24 7.84 -7.25 0.16
C ALA A 24 6.47 -7.93 0.24
N ARG A 25 6.34 -9.18 -0.22
CA ARG A 25 5.10 -9.97 -0.09
C ARG A 25 4.78 -10.25 1.37
N TRP A 26 5.78 -10.63 2.17
CA TRP A 26 5.59 -10.87 3.60
C TRP A 26 5.19 -9.61 4.35
N PHE A 27 5.84 -8.47 4.06
CA PHE A 27 5.42 -7.18 4.62
C PHE A 27 3.99 -6.81 4.22
N ALA A 28 3.60 -7.03 2.96
CA ALA A 28 2.23 -6.78 2.53
C ALA A 28 1.20 -7.69 3.22
N LEU A 29 1.52 -8.98 3.41
CA LEU A 29 0.63 -9.89 4.15
C LEU A 29 0.52 -9.47 5.63
N ALA A 30 1.64 -9.11 6.26
CA ALA A 30 1.65 -8.65 7.63
C ALA A 30 0.86 -7.33 7.80
N GLY A 31 1.07 -6.35 6.92
CA GLY A 31 0.30 -5.10 6.91
C GLY A 31 -1.19 -5.35 6.68
N GLY A 32 -1.55 -6.30 5.82
CA GLY A 32 -2.93 -6.72 5.60
C GLY A 32 -3.57 -7.33 6.84
N ALA A 33 -2.83 -8.18 7.55
CA ALA A 33 -3.29 -8.77 8.81
C ALA A 33 -3.53 -7.72 9.89
N VAL A 34 -2.62 -6.75 10.03
CA VAL A 34 -2.78 -5.61 10.96
C VAL A 34 -4.02 -4.79 10.60
N LEU A 35 -4.22 -4.50 9.31
CA LEU A 35 -5.39 -3.75 8.83
C LEU A 35 -6.72 -4.45 9.17
N VAL A 36 -6.77 -5.77 8.99
CA VAL A 36 -7.95 -6.58 9.36
C VAL A 36 -8.17 -6.56 10.87
N ALA A 37 -7.10 -6.68 11.67
CA ALA A 37 -7.18 -6.67 13.12
C ALA A 37 -7.73 -5.33 13.65
N ILE A 38 -7.22 -4.19 13.16
CA ILE A 38 -7.73 -2.88 13.59
C ILE A 38 -9.15 -2.62 13.11
N SER A 39 -9.52 -3.11 11.92
CA SER A 39 -10.89 -3.03 11.41
C SER A 39 -11.87 -3.82 12.29
N ALA A 40 -11.50 -5.05 12.66
CA ALA A 40 -12.29 -5.87 13.58
C ALA A 40 -12.43 -5.21 14.96
N MET A 41 -11.35 -4.63 15.48
CA MET A 41 -11.37 -3.86 16.72
C MET A 41 -12.31 -2.64 16.63
N SER A 42 -12.31 -1.90 15.52
CA SER A 42 -13.24 -0.79 15.31
C SER A 42 -14.70 -1.26 15.32
N VAL A 43 -15.00 -2.37 14.63
CA VAL A 43 -16.35 -2.96 14.66
C VAL A 43 -16.73 -3.38 16.08
N ALA A 44 -15.81 -4.01 16.82
CA ALA A 44 -16.03 -4.40 18.21
C ALA A 44 -16.30 -3.19 19.12
N SER A 45 -15.59 -2.06 18.94
CA SER A 45 -15.81 -0.83 19.71
C SER A 45 -17.16 -0.18 19.40
N ILE A 46 -17.58 -0.19 18.13
CA ILE A 46 -18.91 0.29 17.73
C ILE A 46 -20.00 -0.58 18.37
N LEU A 47 -19.80 -1.90 18.39
CA LEU A 47 -20.75 -2.85 18.96
C LEU A 47 -20.82 -2.73 20.50
N SER A 48 -19.67 -2.57 21.17
CA SER A 48 -19.62 -2.38 22.62
C SER A 48 -20.29 -1.09 23.07
N ARG A 49 -20.17 -0.02 22.27
CA ARG A 49 -20.89 1.24 22.48
C ARG A 49 -22.40 1.07 22.38
N TRP A 50 -22.88 0.25 21.44
CA TRP A 50 -24.31 -0.06 21.30
C TRP A 50 -24.86 -0.94 22.41
N LEU A 51 -24.09 -1.94 22.87
CA LEU A 51 -24.57 -2.94 23.83
C LEU A 51 -24.38 -2.55 25.30
N ILE A 52 -23.26 -1.89 25.63
CA ILE A 52 -22.79 -1.67 27.01
C ILE A 52 -22.64 -0.16 27.31
N GLY A 53 -22.78 0.70 26.30
CA GLY A 53 -22.61 2.16 26.45
C GLY A 53 -21.17 2.60 26.71
N ARG A 54 -20.20 1.68 26.65
CA ARG A 54 -18.78 1.94 26.91
C ARG A 54 -17.94 1.55 25.68
N PRO A 55 -17.26 2.52 25.03
CA PRO A 55 -16.31 2.22 23.96
C PRO A 55 -15.05 1.56 24.53
N VAL A 56 -14.27 0.93 23.65
CA VAL A 56 -12.93 0.45 23.99
C VAL A 56 -12.01 1.66 24.19
N LEU A 57 -11.39 1.79 25.37
CA LEU A 57 -10.52 2.92 25.70
C LEU A 57 -9.22 2.82 24.88
N GLY A 58 -8.85 3.88 24.17
CA GLY A 58 -7.65 3.92 23.31
C GLY A 58 -7.84 3.28 21.93
N ASP A 59 -9.09 3.03 21.49
CA ASP A 59 -9.37 2.48 20.15
C ASP A 59 -8.86 3.38 19.02
N PHE A 60 -9.04 4.70 19.12
CA PHE A 60 -8.54 5.66 18.13
C PHE A 60 -7.02 5.64 17.98
N GLU A 61 -6.29 5.57 19.09
CA GLU A 61 -4.81 5.57 19.11
C GLU A 61 -4.27 4.28 18.46
N LEU A 62 -4.89 3.15 18.78
CA LEU A 62 -4.56 1.85 18.21
C LEU A 62 -4.87 1.77 16.71
N VAL A 63 -6.01 2.32 16.26
CA VAL A 63 -6.33 2.41 14.83
C VAL A 63 -5.33 3.31 14.11
N GLN A 64 -4.98 4.47 14.68
CA GLN A 64 -4.05 5.41 14.06
C GLN A 64 -2.65 4.80 13.89
N LEU A 65 -2.11 4.19 14.95
CA LEU A 65 -0.82 3.51 14.90
C LEU A 65 -0.85 2.29 13.97
N GLY A 66 -1.89 1.46 14.07
CA GLY A 66 -2.04 0.28 13.22
C GLY A 66 -2.18 0.63 11.74
N CYS A 67 -2.86 1.72 11.42
CA CYS A 67 -2.97 2.23 10.05
C CYS A 67 -1.61 2.69 9.52
N ALA A 68 -0.85 3.46 10.30
CA ALA A 68 0.50 3.89 9.91
C ALA A 68 1.42 2.69 9.61
N VAL A 69 1.43 1.68 10.50
CA VAL A 69 2.20 0.45 10.32
C VAL A 69 1.75 -0.31 9.07
N SER A 70 0.44 -0.43 8.84
CA SER A 70 -0.11 -1.14 7.68
C SER A 70 0.28 -0.48 6.36
N VAL A 71 0.13 0.86 6.27
CA VAL A 71 0.49 1.62 5.07
C VAL A 71 1.99 1.53 4.78
N SER A 72 2.83 1.72 5.79
CA SER A 72 4.29 1.59 5.64
C SER A 72 4.68 0.17 5.20
N ALA A 73 4.01 -0.87 5.71
CA ALA A 73 4.26 -2.25 5.30
C ALA A 73 3.80 -2.57 3.87
N PHE A 74 2.84 -1.82 3.31
CA PHE A 74 2.43 -1.96 1.91
C PHE A 74 3.38 -1.27 0.92
N LEU A 75 4.13 -0.25 1.34
CA LEU A 75 4.98 0.54 0.45
C LEU A 75 5.95 -0.30 -0.40
N PRO A 76 6.74 -1.26 0.16
CA PRO A 76 7.67 -2.06 -0.63
C PRO A 76 6.96 -2.83 -1.75
N TRP A 77 5.79 -3.39 -1.46
CA TRP A 77 5.00 -4.15 -2.41
C TRP A 77 4.40 -3.29 -3.52
N CYS A 78 3.92 -2.09 -3.17
CA CYS A 78 3.42 -1.11 -4.12
C CYS A 78 4.54 -0.61 -5.06
N GLN A 79 5.74 -0.37 -4.54
CA GLN A 79 6.92 0.02 -5.30
C GLN A 79 7.30 -1.06 -6.33
N MET A 80 7.28 -2.33 -5.94
CA MET A 80 7.59 -3.44 -6.84
C MET A 80 6.55 -3.66 -7.94
N ARG A 81 5.27 -3.44 -7.64
CA ARG A 81 4.18 -3.57 -8.63
C ARG A 81 3.96 -2.32 -9.47
N ARG A 82 4.75 -1.25 -9.26
CA ARG A 82 4.57 0.07 -9.90
C ARG A 82 3.12 0.55 -9.81
N GLY A 83 2.48 0.30 -8.67
CA GLY A 83 1.06 0.61 -8.44
C GLY A 83 0.81 2.00 -7.88
N HIS A 84 1.63 3.00 -8.23
CA HIS A 84 1.48 4.37 -7.73
C HIS A 84 0.30 5.07 -8.41
N VAL A 85 -0.86 5.09 -7.75
CA VAL A 85 -2.11 5.64 -8.32
C VAL A 85 -2.16 7.18 -8.37
N LEU A 86 -1.23 7.89 -7.72
CA LEU A 86 -1.40 9.33 -7.48
C LEU A 86 -1.14 10.25 -8.70
N VAL A 87 -0.42 9.77 -9.73
CA VAL A 87 -0.02 10.60 -10.89
C VAL A 87 -0.57 10.07 -12.22
N ASP A 88 -0.88 8.77 -12.32
CA ASP A 88 -1.32 8.19 -13.58
C ASP A 88 -2.67 8.74 -14.08
N PHE A 89 -3.58 9.14 -13.19
CA PHE A 89 -4.86 9.75 -13.59
C PHE A 89 -4.72 11.15 -14.20
N PHE A 90 -3.77 11.97 -13.73
CA PHE A 90 -3.52 13.32 -14.25
C PHE A 90 -2.62 13.33 -15.49
N THR A 91 -1.85 12.26 -15.73
CA THR A 91 -0.77 12.23 -16.73
C THR A 91 -1.12 11.47 -18.01
N THR A 92 -2.30 10.85 -18.07
CA THR A 92 -2.78 10.09 -19.24
C THR A 92 -2.82 10.92 -20.54
N GLY A 93 -2.83 12.25 -20.46
CA GLY A 93 -2.79 13.17 -21.61
C GLY A 93 -1.44 13.88 -21.86
N LEU A 94 -0.41 13.63 -21.06
CA LEU A 94 0.86 14.38 -21.12
C LEU A 94 1.88 13.76 -22.11
N ARG A 95 2.62 14.62 -22.83
CA ARG A 95 3.65 14.20 -23.81
C ARG A 95 4.75 13.35 -23.13
N PRO A 96 5.37 12.37 -23.83
CA PRO A 96 6.29 11.38 -23.24
C PRO A 96 7.45 11.95 -22.42
N ARG A 97 7.95 13.13 -22.79
CA ARG A 97 9.07 13.80 -22.11
C ARG A 97 8.69 14.40 -20.76
N ALA A 98 7.46 14.88 -20.59
CA ALA A 98 7.00 15.45 -19.32
C ALA A 98 6.74 14.34 -18.29
N ARG A 99 6.21 13.19 -18.75
CA ARG A 99 5.97 12.00 -17.91
C ARG A 99 7.28 11.44 -17.36
N ALA A 100 8.30 11.30 -18.19
CA ALA A 100 9.63 10.83 -17.75
C ALA A 100 10.30 11.76 -16.72
N LEU A 101 10.05 13.08 -16.80
CA LEU A 101 10.61 14.06 -15.87
C LEU A 101 9.90 14.02 -14.51
N LEU A 102 8.58 13.83 -14.52
CA LEU A 102 7.76 13.67 -13.31
C LEU A 102 8.05 12.33 -12.62
N ASP A 103 8.20 11.24 -13.39
CA ASP A 103 8.59 9.93 -12.84
C ASP A 103 9.98 9.98 -12.20
N GLY A 104 10.93 10.69 -12.81
CA GLY A 104 12.26 10.92 -12.24
C GLY A 104 12.23 11.75 -10.95
N ALA A 105 11.43 12.82 -10.91
CA ALA A 105 11.27 13.65 -9.72
C ALA A 105 10.58 12.90 -8.58
N GLY A 106 9.56 12.08 -8.88
CA GLY A 106 8.88 11.23 -7.90
C GLY A 106 9.80 10.18 -7.30
N ALA A 107 10.67 9.57 -8.11
CA ALA A 107 11.67 8.63 -7.63
C ALA A 107 12.73 9.30 -6.74
N ALA A 108 13.14 10.53 -7.06
CA ALA A 108 14.10 11.29 -6.27
C ALA A 108 13.54 11.80 -4.93
N LEU A 109 12.25 12.12 -4.85
CA LEU A 109 11.61 12.61 -3.62
C LEU A 109 11.31 11.48 -2.61
N LEU A 110 11.19 10.25 -3.10
CA LEU A 110 10.92 9.05 -2.30
C LEU A 110 12.19 8.29 -1.88
N ALA A 111 13.36 8.70 -2.37
CA ALA A 111 14.68 8.20 -1.99
C ALA A 111 15.19 8.94 -0.74
#